data_AF-A0A350EZU5-F1
#
_entry.id   AF-A0A350EZU5-F1
#
_cell.length_a   1.000
_cell.length_b   1.000
_cell.length_c   1.000
_cell.angle_alpha   90.00
_cell.angle_beta   90.00
_cell.angle_gamma   90.00
#
_symmetry.space_group_name_H-M   'P 1'
#
loop_
_entity.id
_entity.type
_entity.pdbx_description
1 polymer ?
#
loop_
_entity_poly.entity_id
_entity_poly.type
_entity_poly.pdbx_seq_one_letter_code
_entity_poly.pdbx_strand_id
1 'polypeptide(L)' 'MIIDQIRSRLQEAFKPFTLCLSDGRKLTVPHRDFIALAQKIVVVIDEREVSHTINPVHIVSLSEPARTE' A
#
# COMPACT_ATOMS: atom_id res chain seq x y z
N MET A 1 7.35 10.78 6.62
CA MET A 1 7.96 9.62 5.93
C MET A 1 6.87 8.84 5.21
N ILE A 2 7.20 7.88 4.34
CA ILE A 2 6.19 7.11 3.58
C ILE A 2 5.21 6.37 4.51
N ILE A 3 5.70 5.87 5.65
CA ILE A 3 4.88 5.26 6.70
C ILE A 3 3.82 6.22 7.24
N ASP A 4 4.16 7.49 7.49
CA ASP A 4 3.19 8.47 7.99
C ASP A 4 2.11 8.77 6.96
N GLN A 5 2.48 8.80 5.67
CA GLN A 5 1.52 8.98 4.57
C GLN A 5 0.55 7.80 4.48
N ILE A 6 1.07 6.56 4.54
CA ILE A 6 0.22 5.36 4.56
C ILE A 6 -0.69 5.39 5.80
N ARG A 7 -0.15 5.73 6.97
CA ARG A 7 -0.94 5.82 8.22
C ARG A 7 -2.07 6.85 8.12
N SER A 8 -1.81 8.04 7.59
CA SER A 8 -2.82 9.07 7.34
C SER A 8 -3.93 8.54 6.42
N ARG A 9 -3.58 7.87 5.31
CA ARG A 9 -4.54 7.23 4.39
C ARG A 9 -5.42 6.15 5.06
N LEU A 10 -4.90 5.46 6.08
CA LEU A 10 -5.64 4.44 6.82
C LEU A 10 -6.54 5.00 7.94
N GLN A 11 -6.19 6.16 8.51
CA GLN A 11 -6.93 6.78 9.60
C GLN A 11 -8.03 7.73 9.13
N GLU A 12 -7.86 8.34 7.96
CA GLU A 12 -8.86 9.22 7.34
C GLU A 12 -10.00 8.41 6.70
N ALA A 13 -10.89 9.08 5.96
CA ALA A 13 -11.83 8.39 5.08
C ALA A 13 -11.05 7.57 4.06
N PHE A 14 -10.94 6.26 4.32
CA PHE A 14 -10.14 5.35 3.52
C PHE A 14 -10.53 5.44 2.06
N LYS A 15 -9.53 5.68 1.21
CA LYS A 15 -9.65 5.59 -0.24
C LYS A 15 -8.64 4.56 -0.71
N PRO A 16 -9.00 3.68 -1.67
CA PRO A 16 -8.04 2.76 -2.26
C PRO A 16 -6.83 3.53 -2.81
N PHE A 17 -5.66 2.92 -2.75
CA PHE A 17 -4.43 3.48 -3.28
C PHE A 17 -3.47 2.37 -3.71
N THR A 18 -2.48 2.71 -4.51
CA THR A 18 -1.47 1.77 -4.99
C THR A 18 -0.10 2.14 -4.41
N LEU A 19 0.58 1.15 -3.83
CA LEU A 19 1.98 1.23 -3.45
C LEU A 19 2.84 1.02 -4.68
N CYS A 20 3.68 1.99 -5.02
CA CYS A 20 4.70 1.84 -6.05
C CYS A 20 6.02 1.48 -5.38
N LEU A 21 6.60 0.35 -5.76
CA LEU A 21 7.86 -0.14 -5.21
C LEU A 21 9.05 0.20 -6.11
N SER A 22 10.25 0.29 -5.52
CA SER A 22 11.49 0.60 -6.23
C SER A 22 11.90 -0.46 -7.27
N ASP A 23 11.36 -1.68 -7.15
CA ASP A 23 11.57 -2.77 -8.10
C ASP A 23 10.57 -2.75 -9.29
N GLY A 24 9.73 -1.72 -9.37
CA GLY A 24 8.72 -1.56 -10.41
C GLY A 24 7.38 -2.24 -10.12
N ARG A 25 7.26 -3.02 -9.05
CA ARG A 25 5.97 -3.62 -8.65
C ARG A 25 4.99 -2.54 -8.19
N LYS A 26 3.72 -2.80 -8.47
CA LYS A 26 2.58 -1.98 -8.03
C LYS A 26 1.61 -2.86 -7.26
N LEU A 27 1.34 -2.49 -6.00
CA LEU A 27 0.44 -3.25 -5.13
C LEU A 27 -0.74 -2.38 -4.75
N THR A 28 -1.91 -2.72 -5.26
CA THR A 28 -3.15 -2.01 -4.96
C THR A 28 -3.70 -2.47 -3.61
N VAL A 29 -4.07 -1.50 -2.78
CA VAL A 29 -4.73 -1.70 -1.49
C VAL A 29 -6.20 -1.32 -1.68
N PRO A 30 -7.10 -2.28 -1.93
CA PRO A 30 -8.51 -1.99 -2.22
C PRO A 30 -9.30 -1.61 -0.96
N HIS A 31 -8.89 -2.10 0.20
CA HIS A 31 -9.52 -1.82 1.48
C HIS A 31 -8.48 -1.82 2.62
N ARG A 32 -8.77 -1.15 3.74
CA ARG A 32 -7.85 -1.06 4.90
C ARG A 32 -7.48 -2.44 5.47
N ASP A 33 -8.34 -3.44 5.29
CA ASP A 33 -8.13 -4.81 5.79
C ASP A 33 -7.09 -5.59 4.96
N PHE A 34 -6.79 -5.11 3.76
CA PHE A 34 -5.81 -5.72 2.85
C PHE A 34 -4.39 -5.18 3.11
N ILE A 35 -4.20 -4.41 4.18
CA ILE A 35 -2.90 -3.86 4.54
C ILE A 35 -2.68 -3.89 6.06
N ALA A 36 -1.50 -4.33 6.46
CA ALA A 36 -0.99 -4.17 7.82
C ALA A 36 0.26 -3.27 7.81
N LEU A 37 0.33 -2.34 8.76
CA LEU A 37 1.38 -1.33 8.83
C LEU A 37 2.04 -1.35 10.20
N ALA A 38 3.36 -1.53 10.24
CA ALA A 38 4.19 -1.21 11.39
C ALA A 38 5.42 -0.40 10.94
N GLN A 39 6.22 0.07 11.89
CA GLN A 39 7.31 1.02 11.62
C GLN A 39 8.34 0.52 10.59
N LYS A 40 8.58 -0.79 10.54
CA LYS A 40 9.61 -1.42 9.68
C LYS A 40 9.05 -2.41 8.67
N ILE A 41 7.74 -2.60 8.63
CA ILE A 41 7.10 -3.64 7.83
C ILE A 41 5.74 -3.16 7.34
N VAL A 42 5.50 -3.33 6.05
CA VAL A 42 4.18 -3.20 5.42
C VAL A 42 3.83 -4.56 4.84
N VAL A 43 2.64 -5.06 5.13
CA VAL A 43 2.11 -6.27 4.51
C VAL A 43 0.89 -5.88 3.70
N VAL A 44 0.83 -6.30 2.43
CA VAL A 44 -0.34 -6.08 1.57
C VAL A 44 -0.82 -7.41 1.02
N ILE A 45 -2.12 -7.64 1.04
CA ILE A 45 -2.75 -8.78 0.36
C ILE A 45 -3.25 -8.29 -1.00
N ASP A 46 -2.83 -8.94 -2.07
CA ASP A 46 -3.27 -8.58 -3.43
C ASP A 46 -4.61 -9.24 -3.81
N GLU A 47 -5.10 -8.95 -5.01
CA GLU A 47 -6.33 -9.51 -5.57
C GLU A 47 -6.30 -11.04 -5.77
N ARG A 48 -5.12 -11.67 -5.71
CA ARG A 48 -4.91 -13.11 -5.83
C ARG A 48 -4.76 -13.77 -4.45
N GLU A 49 -5.09 -13.04 -3.39
CA GLU A 49 -4.94 -13.47 -2.00
C GLU A 49 -3.48 -13.78 -1.59
N VAL A 50 -2.51 -13.20 -2.30
CA VAL A 50 -1.08 -13.37 -1.98
C VAL A 50 -0.62 -12.24 -1.07
N SER A 51 0.00 -12.59 0.05
CA SER A 51 0.61 -11.61 0.97
C SER A 51 1.99 -11.18 0.50
N HIS A 52 2.21 -9.87 0.40
CA HIS A 52 3.49 -9.24 0.08
C HIS A 52 4.04 -8.52 1.31
N THR A 53 5.17 -8.98 1.81
CA THR A 53 5.90 -8.32 2.90
C THR A 53 6.93 -7.34 2.31
N ILE A 54 6.83 -6.07 2.68
CA ILE A 54 7.55 -4.96 2.07
C ILE A 54 8.29 -4.19 3.17
N ASN A 55 9.58 -3.94 2.95
CA ASN A 55 10.30 -2.96 3.77
C ASN A 55 9.92 -1.55 3.29
N PRO A 56 9.46 -0.65 4.19
CA PRO A 56 8.99 0.68 3.81
C PRO A 56 9.96 1.51 2.97
N VAL A 57 11.28 1.26 3.07
CA VAL A 57 12.30 1.96 2.28
C VAL A 57 12.19 1.69 0.77
N HIS A 58 11.53 0.60 0.38
CA HIS A 58 11.30 0.27 -1.03
C HIS A 58 10.05 0.92 -1.60
N ILE A 59 9.22 1.57 -0.79
CA ILE A 59 8.02 2.26 -1.27
C ILE A 59 8.43 3.65 -1.74
N VAL A 60 8.42 3.85 -3.05
CA VAL A 60 8.88 5.11 -3.67
C VAL A 60 7.77 6.13 -3.83
N SER A 61 6.52 5.69 -3.95
CA SER A 61 5.36 6.59 -4.03
C SER A 61 4.04 5.87 -3.71
N LEU A 62 3.02 6.68 -3.42
CA LEU A 62 1.62 6.26 -3.34
C LEU A 62 0.88 6.90 -4.51
N SER A 63 0.11 6.13 -5.27
CA SER A 63 -0.75 6.66 -6.32
C SER A 63 -2.22 6.34 -6.06
N GLU A 64 -3.11 7.04 -6.76
CA GLU A 64 -4.48 6.58 -6.88
C GLU A 64 -4.51 5.22 -7.62
N PRO A 65 -5.49 4.36 -7.34
CA PRO A 65 -5.67 3.13 -8.10
C PRO A 65 -5.88 3.53 -9.56
N ALA A 66 -5.27 2.80 -10.49
CA ALA A 66 -5.60 2.94 -11.89
C ALA A 66 -7.10 2.72 -12.05
N ARG A 67 -7.84 3.72 -12.52
CA ARG A 67 -9.26 3.59 -12.83
C ARG A 67 -9.37 2.47 -13.87
N THR A 68 -9.89 1.32 -13.46
CA THR A 68 -10.34 0.30 -14.40
C THR A 68 -11.69 0.80 -14.92
N GLU A 69 -11.65 1.51 -16.05
CA GLU A 69 -12.84 1.80 -16.85
C GLU A 69 -13.30 0.55 -17.61
#